data_AF-A0A8B6M4G4-F1
#
_entry.id   AF-A0A8B6M4G4-F1
#
_cell.length_a   1.000
_cell.length_b   1.000
_cell.length_c   1.000
_cell.angle_alpha   90.00
_cell.angle_beta   90.00
_cell.angle_gamma   90.00
#
_symmetry.space_group_name_H-M   'P 1'
#
loop_
_entity.id
_entity.type
_entity.pdbx_description
1 polymer ?
#
loop_
_entity_poly.entity_id
_entity_poly.type
_entity_poly.pdbx_seq_one_letter_code
_entity_poly.pdbx_strand_id
1 'polypeptide(L)'
;MEFDAKINALEGDDHGGQCALPARWDPEQVAKALVKAFATLDRMPRLRGPREPGGHWPSHAVAWADQLAQAEIDPSDRQARNAASNRTMLRPTSIEIAQMDAALDWLRELRTLDSGMALVTSLWALRAARGRSVKALCAEKKWAPHTFYRKRAKALIHLAASLNARSVLVF
;
A
#
# COMPACT_ATOMS: atom_id res chain seq x y z
N MET A 1 10.69 -13.69 24.35
CA MET A 1 9.78 -12.55 24.07
C MET A 1 10.63 -11.43 23.48
N GLU A 2 11.11 -11.62 22.24
CA GLU A 2 12.23 -10.85 21.68
C GLU A 2 12.11 -10.61 20.16
N PHE A 3 10.97 -11.01 19.56
CA PHE A 3 10.76 -10.98 18.11
C PHE A 3 10.00 -9.75 17.61
N ASP A 4 9.39 -8.95 18.50
CA ASP A 4 8.66 -7.74 18.10
C ASP A 4 9.58 -6.56 17.78
N ALA A 5 10.77 -6.50 18.36
CA ALA A 5 11.71 -5.39 18.15
C ALA A 5 12.24 -5.28 16.71
N LYS A 6 12.25 -6.38 15.94
CA LYS A 6 12.75 -6.38 14.55
C LYS A 6 11.69 -6.00 13.51
N ILE A 7 10.41 -5.97 13.87
CA ILE A 7 9.35 -5.53 12.95
C ILE A 7 9.25 -4.00 12.93
N ASN A 8 9.57 -3.33 14.05
CA ASN A 8 9.51 -1.87 14.18
C ASN A 8 10.83 -1.15 13.83
N ALA A 9 11.89 -1.86 13.44
CA ALA A 9 13.18 -1.26 13.09
C ALA A 9 13.17 -0.45 11.77
N LEU A 10 12.02 -0.37 11.09
CA LEU A 10 11.83 0.53 9.95
C LEU A 10 11.35 1.94 10.35
N GLU A 11 11.14 2.21 11.65
CA GLU A 11 10.57 3.46 12.17
C GLU A 11 11.55 4.35 12.97
N GLY A 12 12.87 4.14 12.87
CA GLY A 12 13.85 4.95 13.60
C GLY A 12 15.00 5.43 12.72
N ASP A 13 14.93 6.70 12.31
CA ASP A 13 16.03 7.70 12.32
C ASP A 13 15.76 8.79 11.28
N ASP A 14 14.89 9.73 11.63
CA ASP A 14 14.68 10.99 10.90
C ASP A 14 15.79 11.96 11.31
N HIS A 15 17.02 11.69 10.89
CA HIS A 15 18.12 12.63 11.02
C HIS A 15 18.00 13.64 9.88
N GLY A 16 17.68 14.89 10.23
CA GLY A 16 17.56 16.06 9.35
C GLY A 16 18.88 16.49 8.68
N GLY A 17 19.58 15.56 8.05
CA GLY A 17 20.59 15.83 7.02
C GLY A 17 19.88 15.98 5.68
N GLN A 18 20.30 16.94 4.88
CA GLN A 18 19.85 17.09 3.50
C GLN A 18 20.12 15.78 2.75
N CYS A 19 19.09 14.93 2.62
CA CYS A 19 19.17 13.63 1.97
C CYS A 19 19.37 13.85 0.48
N ALA A 20 20.63 13.93 0.05
CA ALA A 20 20.96 13.68 -1.34
C ALA A 20 20.39 12.31 -1.70
N LEU A 21 19.45 12.28 -2.65
CA LEU A 21 18.91 11.03 -3.15
C LEU A 21 20.10 10.15 -3.57
N PRO A 22 20.16 8.90 -3.10
CA PRO A 22 21.29 8.03 -3.38
C PRO A 22 21.39 7.83 -4.90
N ALA A 23 22.62 7.80 -5.41
CA ALA A 23 22.85 7.74 -6.85
C ALA A 23 22.40 6.42 -7.51
N ARG A 24 22.14 5.38 -6.71
CA ARG A 24 21.81 4.03 -7.16
C ARG A 24 20.78 3.39 -6.25
N TRP A 25 19.96 2.52 -6.82
CA TRP A 25 19.01 1.70 -6.12
C TRP A 25 19.70 0.62 -5.28
N ASP A 26 19.41 0.62 -3.99
CA ASP A 26 19.70 -0.49 -3.09
C ASP A 26 18.44 -1.39 -2.90
N PRO A 27 18.56 -2.71 -2.66
CA PRO A 27 17.40 -3.58 -2.46
C PRO A 27 16.47 -3.12 -1.34
N GLU A 28 16.99 -2.47 -0.28
CA GLU A 28 16.15 -1.93 0.79
C GLU A 28 15.31 -0.73 0.31
N GLN A 29 15.88 0.12 -0.53
CA GLN A 29 15.17 1.27 -1.12
C GLN A 29 14.07 0.80 -2.08
N VAL A 30 14.36 -0.22 -2.90
CA VAL A 30 13.35 -0.85 -3.75
C VAL A 30 12.21 -1.40 -2.88
N ALA A 31 12.54 -2.05 -1.76
CA ALA A 31 11.54 -2.52 -0.80
C ALA A 31 10.67 -1.37 -0.27
N LYS A 32 11.28 -0.25 0.17
CA LYS A 32 10.56 0.94 0.66
C LYS A 32 9.66 1.54 -0.43
N ALA A 33 10.16 1.67 -1.66
CA ALA A 33 9.39 2.18 -2.80
C ALA A 33 8.18 1.31 -3.13
N LEU A 34 8.34 -0.03 -3.12
CA LEU A 34 7.23 -0.97 -3.34
C LEU A 34 6.17 -0.87 -2.23
N VAL A 35 6.58 -0.77 -0.97
CA VAL A 35 5.64 -0.58 0.15
C VAL A 35 4.90 0.75 0.03
N LYS A 36 5.61 1.83 -0.29
CA LYS A 36 5.03 3.16 -0.53
C LYS A 36 4.04 3.14 -1.70
N ALA A 37 4.32 2.38 -2.76
CA ALA A 37 3.43 2.22 -3.90
C ALA A 37 2.10 1.58 -3.47
N PHE A 38 2.11 0.48 -2.72
CA PHE A 38 0.87 -0.13 -2.23
C PHE A 38 0.14 0.74 -1.20
N ALA A 39 0.86 1.49 -0.35
CA ALA A 39 0.25 2.45 0.56
C ALA A 39 -0.43 3.61 -0.20
N THR A 40 0.15 4.04 -1.32
CA THR A 40 -0.42 5.04 -2.22
C THR A 40 -1.64 4.50 -2.95
N LEU A 41 -1.60 3.25 -3.41
CA LEU A 41 -2.73 2.56 -4.02
C LEU A 41 -3.92 2.45 -3.06
N ASP A 42 -3.70 2.15 -1.78
CA ASP A 42 -4.76 2.08 -0.78
C ASP A 42 -5.42 3.47 -0.51
N ARG A 43 -4.70 4.59 -0.77
CA ARG A 43 -5.23 5.97 -0.67
C ARG A 43 -5.98 6.44 -1.93
N MET A 44 -5.84 5.75 -3.05
CA MET A 44 -6.51 6.12 -4.29
C MET A 44 -8.04 6.05 -4.15
N PRO A 45 -8.78 6.90 -4.90
CA PRO A 45 -10.22 6.77 -4.96
C PRO A 45 -10.58 5.39 -5.50
N ARG A 46 -11.39 4.64 -4.75
CA ARG A 46 -11.96 3.38 -5.25
C ARG A 46 -12.85 3.71 -6.44
N LEU A 47 -12.65 2.99 -7.54
CA LEU A 47 -13.52 3.07 -8.71
C LEU A 47 -14.95 2.74 -8.25
N ARG A 48 -15.81 3.75 -8.14
CA ARG A 48 -17.25 3.52 -8.02
C ARG A 48 -17.72 3.28 -9.45
N GLY A 49 -18.18 2.07 -9.73
CA GLY A 49 -18.80 1.75 -11.03
C GLY A 49 -19.98 2.69 -11.32
N PRO A 50 -20.57 2.61 -12.52
CA PRO A 50 -21.75 3.40 -12.87
C PRO A 50 -22.77 3.24 -11.74
N ARG A 51 -23.11 4.35 -11.08
CA ARG A 51 -24.22 4.34 -10.14
C ARG A 51 -25.46 4.02 -10.97
N GLU A 52 -26.29 3.08 -10.49
CA GLU A 52 -27.58 2.80 -11.12
C GLU A 52 -28.29 4.14 -11.44
N PRO A 53 -28.93 4.27 -12.62
CA PRO A 53 -29.67 5.49 -12.96
C PRO A 53 -30.70 5.77 -11.87
N GLY A 54 -30.38 6.74 -11.02
CA GLY A 54 -31.25 7.29 -10.00
C GLY A 54 -31.44 8.77 -10.26
N GLY A 55 -32.32 9.41 -9.49
CA GLY A 55 -32.61 10.84 -9.63
C GLY A 55 -31.32 11.68 -9.74
N HIS A 56 -31.13 12.31 -10.89
CA HIS A 56 -30.00 13.20 -11.19
C HIS A 56 -30.14 14.58 -10.54
N TRP A 57 -31.25 14.80 -9.83
CA TRP A 57 -31.48 16.01 -9.08
C TRP A 57 -30.64 15.97 -7.79
N PRO A 58 -29.88 17.03 -7.47
CA PRO A 58 -29.26 17.14 -6.15
C PRO A 58 -30.36 16.96 -5.10
N SER A 59 -30.21 15.96 -4.22
CA SER A 59 -31.10 15.77 -3.09
C SER A 59 -30.83 16.87 -2.06
N HIS A 60 -31.24 18.09 -2.39
CA HIS A 60 -31.40 19.18 -1.42
C HIS A 60 -32.64 18.90 -0.60
N ALA A 61 -32.49 18.05 0.40
CA ALA A 61 -33.19 18.07 1.68
C ALA A 61 -32.78 16.79 2.38
N VAL A 62 -32.06 16.90 3.49
CA VAL A 62 -32.21 15.84 4.50
C VAL A 62 -33.69 15.88 4.87
N ALA A 63 -34.48 14.94 4.35
CA ALA A 63 -35.89 14.89 4.66
C ALA A 63 -36.02 14.67 6.17
N TRP A 64 -37.05 15.25 6.79
CA TRP A 64 -37.32 15.05 8.23
C TRP A 64 -37.36 13.55 8.60
N ALA A 65 -37.87 12.71 7.69
CA ALA A 65 -37.88 11.26 7.81
C ALA A 65 -36.45 10.64 7.87
N ASP A 66 -35.49 11.17 7.13
CA ASP A 66 -34.09 10.70 7.17
C ASP A 66 -33.41 11.08 8.50
N GLN A 67 -33.78 12.22 9.10
CA GLN A 67 -33.28 12.63 10.41
C GLN A 67 -33.83 11.74 11.53
N LEU A 68 -35.13 11.37 11.46
CA LEU A 68 -35.76 10.42 12.38
C LEU A 68 -35.14 9.02 12.25
N ALA A 69 -34.99 8.52 11.03
CA ALA A 69 -34.34 7.22 10.78
C ALA A 69 -32.87 7.23 11.25
N GLN A 70 -32.17 8.36 11.12
CA GLN A 70 -30.84 8.51 11.69
C GLN A 70 -30.87 8.51 13.21
N ALA A 71 -31.85 9.15 13.85
CA ALA A 71 -32.02 9.25 15.31
C ALA A 71 -32.24 7.87 15.99
N GLU A 72 -32.90 6.95 15.30
CA GLU A 72 -33.16 5.56 15.75
C GLU A 72 -31.92 4.64 15.67
N ILE A 73 -30.92 5.01 14.86
CA ILE A 73 -29.66 4.25 14.77
C ILE A 73 -28.86 4.47 16.05
N ASP A 74 -28.29 3.38 16.58
CA ASP A 74 -27.41 3.41 17.73
C ASP A 74 -26.30 4.46 17.55
N PRO A 75 -26.06 5.33 18.56
CA PRO A 75 -25.07 6.41 18.45
C PRO A 75 -23.67 5.90 18.08
N SER A 76 -23.32 4.67 18.46
CA SER A 76 -22.03 4.05 18.09
C SER A 76 -21.94 3.73 16.59
N ASP A 77 -23.00 3.20 15.99
CA ASP A 77 -23.09 2.90 14.56
C ASP A 77 -23.12 4.18 13.70
N ARG A 78 -23.78 5.23 14.21
CA ARG A 78 -23.79 6.55 13.57
C ARG A 78 -22.39 7.16 13.53
N GLN A 79 -21.65 7.10 14.64
CA GLN A 79 -20.26 7.56 14.71
C GLN A 79 -19.35 6.74 13.80
N ALA A 80 -19.50 5.41 13.75
CA ALA A 80 -18.70 4.57 12.86
C ALA A 80 -18.95 4.88 11.38
N ARG A 81 -20.21 5.07 10.98
CA ARG A 81 -20.57 5.47 9.61
C ARG A 81 -20.04 6.86 9.25
N ASN A 82 -20.18 7.82 10.15
CA ASN A 82 -19.67 9.18 9.94
C ASN A 82 -18.14 9.23 9.91
N ALA A 83 -17.45 8.46 10.76
CA ALA A 83 -16.00 8.33 10.71
C ALA A 83 -15.52 7.65 9.41
N ALA A 84 -16.31 6.72 8.87
CA ALA A 84 -16.02 6.08 7.59
C ALA A 84 -16.25 7.01 6.38
N SER A 85 -17.31 7.85 6.41
CA SER A 85 -17.63 8.78 5.33
C SER A 85 -16.78 10.05 5.36
N ASN A 86 -16.49 10.57 6.56
CA ASN A 86 -15.70 11.79 6.77
C ASN A 86 -14.20 11.50 6.89
N ARG A 87 -13.74 10.30 6.53
CA ARG A 87 -12.32 9.96 6.55
C ARG A 87 -11.59 10.82 5.53
N THR A 88 -11.07 11.96 5.98
CA THR A 88 -10.24 12.89 5.22
C THR A 88 -8.86 12.26 5.03
N MET A 89 -8.81 11.19 4.21
CA MET A 89 -7.54 10.65 3.77
C MET A 89 -6.95 11.66 2.78
N LEU A 90 -5.76 12.18 3.10
CA LEU A 90 -4.98 12.98 2.17
C LEU A 90 -4.81 12.18 0.88
N ARG A 91 -5.34 12.72 -0.22
CA ARG A 91 -5.21 12.11 -1.54
C ARG A 91 -3.74 12.07 -1.92
N PRO A 92 -3.30 11.02 -2.62
CA PRO A 92 -1.93 10.97 -3.10
C PRO A 92 -1.69 12.09 -4.12
N THR A 93 -0.51 12.66 -4.06
CA THR A 93 -0.02 13.68 -5.01
C THR A 93 0.27 13.05 -6.37
N SER A 94 0.35 13.86 -7.43
CA SER A 94 0.72 13.39 -8.77
C SER A 94 2.07 12.69 -8.80
N ILE A 95 3.05 13.19 -8.02
CA ILE A 95 4.38 12.59 -7.91
C ILE A 95 4.30 11.20 -7.26
N GLU A 96 3.55 11.06 -6.16
CA GLU A 96 3.35 9.75 -5.52
C GLU A 96 2.67 8.75 -6.44
N ILE A 97 1.72 9.20 -7.27
CA ILE A 97 1.04 8.35 -8.26
C ILE A 97 2.04 7.89 -9.34
N ALA A 98 2.85 8.80 -9.90
CA ALA A 98 3.85 8.43 -10.90
C ALA A 98 4.90 7.45 -10.34
N GLN A 99 5.35 7.67 -9.11
CA GLN A 99 6.25 6.76 -8.40
C GLN A 99 5.62 5.39 -8.15
N MET A 100 4.35 5.37 -7.75
CA MET A 100 3.57 4.14 -7.56
C MET A 100 3.44 3.37 -8.88
N ASP A 101 3.06 4.03 -9.97
CA ASP A 101 2.90 3.39 -11.28
C ASP A 101 4.22 2.76 -11.76
N ALA A 102 5.33 3.50 -11.63
CA ALA A 102 6.66 2.97 -11.95
C ALA A 102 6.98 1.73 -11.10
N ALA A 103 6.77 1.78 -9.79
CA ALA A 103 7.05 0.68 -8.88
C ALA A 103 6.19 -0.57 -9.14
N LEU A 104 4.91 -0.39 -9.50
CA LEU A 104 4.02 -1.48 -9.88
C LEU A 104 4.44 -2.10 -11.22
N ASP A 105 4.97 -1.31 -12.14
CA ASP A 105 5.50 -1.81 -13.41
C ASP A 105 6.74 -2.71 -13.22
N TRP A 106 7.60 -2.41 -12.23
CA TRP A 106 8.71 -3.29 -11.88
C TRP A 106 8.25 -4.70 -11.48
N LEU A 107 7.11 -4.79 -10.76
CA LEU A 107 6.53 -6.08 -10.40
C LEU A 107 5.94 -6.82 -11.61
N ARG A 108 5.43 -6.07 -12.60
CA ARG A 108 4.94 -6.64 -13.86
C ARG A 108 6.11 -7.24 -14.65
N GLU A 109 7.22 -6.53 -14.76
CA GLU A 109 8.45 -7.03 -15.38
C GLU A 109 9.03 -8.23 -14.61
N LEU A 110 9.05 -8.19 -13.28
CA LEU A 110 9.50 -9.33 -12.49
C LEU A 110 8.62 -10.56 -12.72
N ARG A 111 7.31 -10.37 -12.96
CA ARG A 111 6.37 -11.47 -13.21
C ARG A 111 6.61 -12.17 -14.54
N THR A 112 7.09 -11.45 -15.56
CA THR A 112 7.43 -12.09 -16.85
C THR A 112 8.68 -12.96 -16.73
N LEU A 113 9.57 -12.64 -15.79
CA LEU A 113 10.81 -13.37 -15.55
C LEU A 113 10.63 -14.54 -14.55
N ASP A 114 10.06 -14.28 -13.38
CA ASP A 114 9.71 -15.29 -12.38
C ASP A 114 8.41 -14.91 -11.66
N SER A 115 7.33 -15.58 -12.06
CA SER A 115 5.99 -15.37 -11.49
C SER A 115 5.91 -15.66 -9.99
N GLY A 116 6.74 -16.56 -9.47
CA GLY A 116 6.80 -16.90 -8.05
C GLY A 116 7.49 -15.82 -7.22
N MET A 117 8.57 -15.23 -7.74
CA MET A 117 9.24 -14.09 -7.10
C MET A 117 8.33 -12.85 -7.09
N ALA A 118 7.66 -12.57 -8.21
CA ALA A 118 6.71 -11.48 -8.29
C ALA A 118 5.56 -11.66 -7.29
N LEU A 119 4.95 -12.85 -7.23
CA LEU A 119 3.85 -13.13 -6.30
C LEU A 119 4.24 -12.90 -4.84
N VAL A 120 5.39 -13.45 -4.42
CA VAL A 120 5.90 -13.32 -3.05
C VAL A 120 6.15 -11.86 -2.70
N THR A 121 6.78 -11.12 -3.60
CA THR A 121 7.17 -9.73 -3.38
C THR A 121 5.95 -8.80 -3.35
N SER A 122 4.99 -9.00 -4.27
CA SER A 122 3.74 -8.23 -4.29
C SER A 122 2.89 -8.45 -3.03
N LEU A 123 2.71 -9.71 -2.61
CA LEU A 123 1.92 -10.02 -1.40
C LEU A 123 2.61 -9.52 -0.13
N TRP A 124 3.93 -9.61 -0.08
CA TRP A 124 4.72 -9.03 0.99
C TRP A 124 4.51 -7.51 1.07
N ALA A 125 4.74 -6.79 -0.03
CA ALA A 125 4.67 -5.33 -0.06
C ALA A 125 3.26 -4.82 0.28
N LEU A 126 2.21 -5.49 -0.24
CA LEU A 126 0.82 -5.20 0.11
C LEU A 126 0.52 -5.40 1.60
N ARG A 127 1.04 -6.47 2.22
CA ARG A 127 0.86 -6.73 3.65
C ARG A 127 1.62 -5.72 4.51
N ALA A 128 2.86 -5.41 4.12
CA ALA A 128 3.71 -4.44 4.81
C ALA A 128 3.09 -3.04 4.76
N ALA A 129 2.56 -2.60 3.61
CA ALA A 129 1.87 -1.32 3.46
C ALA A 129 0.65 -1.19 4.40
N ARG A 130 0.04 -2.32 4.79
CA ARG A 130 -1.10 -2.38 5.71
C ARG A 130 -0.72 -2.66 7.16
N GLY A 131 0.57 -2.65 7.50
CA GLY A 131 1.07 -2.96 8.85
C GLY A 131 0.75 -4.38 9.33
N ARG A 132 0.55 -5.33 8.40
CA ARG A 132 0.18 -6.72 8.74
C ARG A 132 1.40 -7.64 8.80
N SER A 133 1.37 -8.61 9.71
CA SER A 133 2.51 -9.51 9.90
C SER A 133 2.73 -10.47 8.72
N VAL A 134 3.99 -10.58 8.31
CA VAL A 134 4.45 -11.50 7.26
C VAL A 134 4.38 -12.97 7.72
N LYS A 135 4.55 -13.21 9.03
CA LYS A 135 4.40 -14.54 9.63
C LYS A 135 2.98 -15.07 9.45
N ALA A 136 1.96 -14.23 9.66
CA ALA A 136 0.57 -14.62 9.44
C ALA A 136 0.31 -14.91 7.96
N LEU A 137 0.89 -14.13 7.04
CA LEU A 137 0.80 -14.40 5.60
C LEU A 137 1.38 -15.78 5.24
N CYS A 138 2.56 -16.12 5.78
CA CYS A 138 3.18 -17.41 5.52
C CYS A 138 2.34 -18.57 6.07
N ALA A 139 1.75 -18.41 7.25
CA ALA A 139 0.84 -19.40 7.82
C ALA A 139 -0.43 -19.58 6.98
N GLU A 140 -1.08 -18.48 6.57
CA GLU A 140 -2.28 -18.47 5.73
C GLU A 140 -2.06 -19.16 4.39
N LYS A 141 -0.91 -18.92 3.75
CA LYS A 141 -0.55 -19.50 2.45
C LYS A 141 0.17 -20.85 2.55
N LYS A 142 0.37 -21.37 3.77
CA LYS A 142 1.14 -22.61 4.03
C LYS A 142 2.54 -22.60 3.41
N TRP A 143 3.22 -21.45 3.48
CA TRP A 143 4.56 -21.28 2.95
C TRP A 143 5.61 -21.40 4.04
N ALA A 144 6.74 -22.04 3.71
CA ALA A 144 7.90 -22.08 4.57
C ALA A 144 8.52 -20.66 4.69
N PRO A 145 8.63 -20.07 5.89
CA PRO A 145 9.12 -18.70 6.06
C PRO A 145 10.52 -18.47 5.49
N HIS A 146 11.43 -19.43 5.66
CA HIS A 146 12.79 -19.35 5.14
C HIS A 146 12.80 -19.21 3.60
N THR A 147 12.02 -20.05 2.91
CA THR A 147 11.89 -19.99 1.45
C THR A 147 11.27 -18.69 0.98
N PHE A 148 10.27 -18.17 1.72
CA PHE A 148 9.64 -16.88 1.44
C PHE A 148 10.65 -15.73 1.51
N TYR A 149 11.39 -15.59 2.63
CA TYR A 149 12.37 -14.52 2.80
C TYR A 149 13.50 -14.63 1.78
N ARG A 150 13.96 -15.84 1.47
CA ARG A 150 14.98 -16.08 0.43
C ARG A 150 14.51 -15.62 -0.95
N LYS A 151 13.27 -15.98 -1.35
CA LYS A 151 12.71 -15.57 -2.65
C LYS A 151 12.52 -14.06 -2.72
N ARG A 152 11.99 -13.44 -1.65
CA ARG A 152 11.84 -11.98 -1.56
C ARG A 152 13.18 -11.26 -1.68
N ALA A 153 14.19 -11.69 -0.92
CA ALA A 153 15.52 -11.09 -0.97
C ALA A 153 16.12 -11.18 -2.39
N LYS A 154 16.02 -12.36 -3.02
CA LYS A 154 16.47 -12.56 -4.40
C LYS A 154 15.74 -11.64 -5.39
N ALA A 155 14.42 -11.46 -5.22
CA ALA A 155 13.63 -10.56 -6.04
C ALA A 155 14.06 -9.10 -5.90
N LEU A 156 14.27 -8.61 -4.68
CA LEU A 156 14.68 -7.23 -4.42
C LEU A 156 16.09 -6.94 -4.96
N ILE A 157 17.03 -7.88 -4.79
CA ILE A 157 18.38 -7.78 -5.37
C ILE A 157 18.31 -7.70 -6.89
N HIS A 158 17.50 -8.56 -7.51
CA HIS A 158 17.33 -8.54 -8.96
C HIS A 158 16.72 -7.23 -9.46
N LEU A 159 15.68 -6.73 -8.80
CA LEU A 159 15.05 -5.45 -9.15
C LEU A 159 16.04 -4.29 -9.03
N ALA A 160 16.77 -4.18 -7.92
CA ALA A 160 17.78 -3.14 -7.75
C ALA A 160 18.84 -3.18 -8.86
N ALA A 161 19.34 -4.37 -9.20
CA ALA A 161 20.29 -4.54 -10.30
C ALA A 161 19.70 -4.12 -11.66
N SER A 162 18.45 -4.51 -11.96
CA SER A 162 17.76 -4.15 -13.19
C SER A 162 17.52 -2.64 -13.31
N LEU A 163 17.08 -1.99 -12.23
CA LEU A 163 16.84 -0.54 -12.20
C LEU A 163 18.13 0.26 -12.40
N ASN A 164 19.22 -0.17 -11.77
CA ASN A 164 20.53 0.43 -11.95
C ASN A 164 21.07 0.23 -13.36
N ALA A 165 20.88 -0.96 -13.96
CA ALA A 165 21.29 -1.21 -15.35
C ALA A 165 20.55 -0.30 -16.34
N ARG A 166 19.29 0.04 -16.03
CA ARG A 166 18.46 0.98 -16.80
C ARG A 166 18.69 2.46 -16.45
N SER A 167 19.57 2.75 -15.48
CA SER A 167 19.84 4.11 -14.99
C SER A 167 18.58 4.85 -14.53
N VAL A 168 17.64 4.13 -13.88
CA VAL A 168 16.44 4.73 -13.28
C VAL A 168 16.85 5.54 -12.05
N LEU A 169 16.44 6.81 -11.99
CA LEU A 169 16.71 7.69 -10.85
C LEU A 169 16.01 7.19 -9.58
N VAL A 170 16.66 7.34 -8.43
CA VAL A 170 16.09 7.00 -7.11
C VAL A 170 15.15 8.11 -6.64
N PHE A 171 14.08 7.74 -5.93
CA PHE A 171 13.02 8.66 -5.47
C PHE A 171 12.35 8.22 -4.16
#